data_AF-A0A954KK00-F1
#
_entry.id   AF-A0A954KK00-F1
#
_cell.length_a   1.000
_cell.length_b   1.000
_cell.length_c   1.000
_cell.angle_alpha   90.00
_cell.angle_beta   90.00
_cell.angle_gamma   90.00
#
_symmetry.space_group_name_H-M   'P 1'
#
loop_
_entity.id
_entity.type
_entity.pdbx_description
1 polymer ?
#
loop_
_entity_poly.entity_id
_entity_poly.type
_entity_poly.pdbx_seq_one_letter_code
_entity_poly.pdbx_strand_id
1 'polypeptide(L)'
;GDSGHEMILRDFRNHIPALEARMKKLGAAGVLLELEPHLKGGGQFGGFSGPDGIGVAVRALCSVLDYVNIDYKLRDMDDIKAARGF
;
A
#
# COMPACT_ATOMS: atom_id res chain seq x y z
N GLY A 1 -9.96 -4.47 -13.12
CA GLY A 1 -8.86 -4.51 -14.10
C GLY A 1 -7.82 -5.46 -13.57
N ASP A 2 -7.45 -6.45 -14.36
CA ASP A 2 -6.34 -7.35 -14.04
C ASP A 2 -5.05 -6.70 -14.54
N SER A 3 -4.58 -5.70 -13.80
CA SER A 3 -3.43 -4.88 -14.16
C SER A 3 -2.08 -5.54 -13.79
N GLY A 4 -2.07 -6.85 -13.55
CA GLY A 4 -0.85 -7.61 -13.23
C GLY A 4 -0.24 -7.28 -11.87
N HIS A 5 -1.00 -6.61 -10.98
CA HIS A 5 -0.54 -6.23 -9.64
C HIS A 5 -0.08 -7.44 -8.83
N GLU A 6 -0.77 -8.58 -8.99
CA GLU A 6 -0.40 -9.82 -8.32
C GLU A 6 1.02 -10.26 -8.70
N MET A 7 1.34 -10.31 -9.99
CA MET A 7 2.66 -10.72 -10.48
C MET A 7 3.77 -9.78 -9.96
N ILE A 8 3.50 -8.47 -9.98
CA ILE A 8 4.43 -7.44 -9.47
C ILE A 8 4.65 -7.62 -7.96
N LEU A 9 3.58 -7.80 -7.19
CA LEU A 9 3.67 -7.95 -5.73
C LEU A 9 4.32 -9.28 -5.35
N ARG A 10 4.09 -10.35 -6.11
CA ARG A 10 4.74 -11.64 -5.91
C ARG A 10 6.25 -11.54 -6.10
N ASP A 11 6.70 -10.84 -7.13
CA ASP A 11 8.13 -10.58 -7.35
C ASP A 11 8.69 -9.67 -6.24
N PHE A 12 7.98 -8.58 -5.94
CA PHE A 12 8.34 -7.61 -4.92
C PHE A 12 8.62 -8.26 -3.56
N ARG A 13 7.87 -9.31 -3.17
CA ARG A 13 8.10 -10.08 -1.95
C ARG A 13 9.57 -10.48 -1.75
N ASN A 14 10.26 -10.87 -2.81
CA ASN A 14 11.66 -11.30 -2.75
C ASN A 14 12.62 -10.14 -2.47
N HIS A 15 12.21 -8.90 -2.75
CA HIS A 15 13.00 -7.69 -2.56
C HIS A 15 12.78 -7.02 -1.19
N ILE A 16 11.68 -7.33 -0.50
CA ILE A 16 11.29 -6.68 0.76
C ILE A 16 12.42 -6.71 1.82
N PRO A 17 13.09 -7.83 2.11
CA PRO A 17 14.09 -7.87 3.19
C PRO A 17 15.28 -6.91 2.94
N ALA A 18 15.76 -6.85 1.69
CA ALA A 18 16.85 -5.96 1.30
C ALA A 18 16.42 -4.49 1.33
N LEU A 19 15.20 -4.20 0.86
CA LEU A 19 14.62 -2.86 0.91
C LEU A 19 14.40 -2.40 2.34
N GLU A 20 13.86 -3.25 3.20
CA GLU A 20 13.63 -2.94 4.62
C GLU A 20 14.94 -2.59 5.32
N ALA A 21 15.99 -3.38 5.12
CA ALA A 21 17.31 -3.09 5.67
C ALA A 21 17.86 -1.73 5.18
N ARG A 22 17.63 -1.39 3.91
CA ARG A 22 18.05 -0.11 3.33
C ARG A 22 17.24 1.07 3.89
N MET A 23 15.93 0.91 4.03
CA MET A 23 15.04 1.96 4.54
C MET A 23 15.29 2.25 6.02
N LYS A 24 15.51 1.20 6.83
CA LYS A 24 15.89 1.38 8.25
C LYS A 24 17.22 2.11 8.41
N LYS A 25 18.22 1.84 7.55
CA LYS A 25 19.49 2.59 7.53
C LYS A 25 19.31 4.08 7.21
N LEU A 26 18.25 4.43 6.48
CA LEU A 26 17.91 5.80 6.12
C LEU A 26 16.98 6.48 7.14
N GLY A 27 16.68 5.81 8.26
CA GLY A 27 15.83 6.35 9.33
C GLY A 27 14.33 6.17 9.12
N ALA A 28 13.91 5.42 8.09
CA ALA A 28 12.51 5.05 7.91
C ALA A 28 12.16 3.81 8.76
N ALA A 29 10.86 3.62 9.04
CA ALA A 29 10.39 2.47 9.83
C ALA A 29 10.58 1.11 9.11
N GLY A 30 10.66 1.13 7.78
CA GLY A 30 10.76 -0.06 6.94
C GLY A 30 10.33 0.28 5.51
N VAL A 31 9.75 -0.71 4.83
CA VAL A 31 9.13 -0.51 3.51
C VAL A 31 7.76 0.13 3.68
N LEU A 32 7.47 1.19 2.91
CA LEU A 32 6.17 1.83 2.85
C LEU A 32 5.53 1.51 1.49
N LEU A 33 4.26 1.12 1.52
CA LEU A 33 3.43 0.90 0.34
C LEU A 33 2.21 1.82 0.44
N GLU A 34 2.03 2.70 -0.54
CA GLU A 34 0.96 3.69 -0.57
C GLU A 34 -0.07 3.37 -1.67
N LEU A 35 -1.34 3.58 -1.36
CA LEU A 35 -2.42 3.64 -2.34
C LEU A 35 -2.77 5.09 -2.64
N GLU A 36 -2.37 5.55 -3.81
CA GLU A 36 -2.70 6.90 -4.27
C GLU A 36 -4.04 6.91 -5.04
N PRO A 37 -5.05 7.67 -4.58
CA PRO A 37 -6.29 7.86 -5.33
C PRO A 37 -5.99 8.59 -6.63
N HIS A 38 -6.57 8.10 -7.72
CA HIS A 38 -6.71 8.89 -8.94
C HIS A 38 -8.12 9.48 -9.00
N LEU A 39 -8.25 10.72 -9.47
CA LEU A 39 -9.56 11.35 -9.64
C LEU A 39 -10.43 10.53 -10.61
N LYS A 40 -11.70 10.30 -10.24
CA LYS A 40 -12.66 9.54 -11.06
C LYS A 40 -12.86 10.11 -12.46
N GLY A 41 -12.63 11.42 -12.65
CA GLY A 41 -12.65 12.09 -13.96
C GLY A 41 -11.28 12.44 -14.56
N GLY A 42 -10.17 12.16 -13.87
CA GLY A 42 -8.82 12.55 -14.29
C GLY A 42 -7.93 11.42 -14.83
N GLY A 43 -8.37 10.17 -14.70
CA GLY A 43 -7.61 8.99 -15.16
C GLY A 43 -8.24 8.34 -16.40
N GLN A 44 -7.40 7.76 -17.26
CA GLN A 44 -7.79 7.08 -18.51
C GLN A 44 -8.86 5.96 -18.32
N PHE A 45 -9.02 5.45 -17.10
CA PHE A 45 -9.92 4.33 -16.79
C PHE A 45 -10.98 4.65 -15.72
N GLY A 46 -11.14 5.91 -15.34
CA GLY A 46 -11.98 6.31 -14.22
C GLY A 46 -11.32 5.95 -12.88
N GLY A 47 -10.73 6.95 -12.21
CA GLY A 47 -10.08 6.75 -10.91
C GLY A 47 -11.04 6.41 -9.74
N PHE A 48 -10.44 6.08 -8.59
CA PHE A 48 -11.16 5.89 -7.33
C PHE A 48 -11.04 7.18 -6.50
N SER A 49 -12.12 7.96 -6.43
CA SER A 49 -12.17 9.18 -5.61
C SER A 49 -13.14 9.02 -4.43
N GLY A 50 -12.80 9.65 -3.31
CA GLY A 50 -13.62 9.64 -2.10
C GLY A 50 -13.39 8.42 -1.20
N PRO A 51 -13.92 8.46 0.03
CA PRO A 51 -13.67 7.44 1.05
C PRO A 51 -14.12 6.03 0.62
N ASP A 52 -15.24 5.92 -0.10
CA ASP A 52 -15.77 4.62 -0.53
C ASP A 52 -14.88 3.96 -1.60
N GLY A 53 -14.45 4.74 -2.59
CA GLY A 53 -13.58 4.26 -3.66
C GLY A 53 -12.20 3.83 -3.14
N ILE A 54 -11.62 4.63 -2.24
CA ILE A 54 -10.37 4.27 -1.57
C ILE A 54 -10.54 3.06 -0.67
N GLY A 55 -11.66 2.95 0.06
CA GLY A 55 -11.95 1.78 0.88
C GLY A 55 -11.99 0.49 0.06
N VAL A 56 -12.56 0.52 -1.15
CA VAL A 56 -12.53 -0.62 -2.07
C VAL A 56 -11.11 -0.93 -2.53
N ALA A 57 -10.34 0.09 -2.92
CA ALA A 57 -8.95 -0.09 -3.37
C ALA A 57 -8.05 -0.68 -2.27
N VAL A 58 -8.17 -0.21 -1.03
CA VAL A 58 -7.43 -0.73 0.13
C VAL A 58 -7.76 -2.19 0.37
N ARG A 59 -9.04 -2.56 0.41
CA ARG A 59 -9.45 -3.97 0.59
C ARG A 59 -8.97 -4.87 -0.54
N ALA A 60 -9.01 -4.38 -1.78
CA ALA A 60 -8.51 -5.13 -2.92
C ALA A 60 -6.98 -5.33 -2.84
N LEU A 61 -6.21 -4.30 -2.47
CA LEU A 61 -4.78 -4.43 -2.26
C LEU A 61 -4.45 -5.42 -1.14
N CYS A 62 -5.09 -5.31 0.02
CA CYS A 62 -4.93 -6.23 1.15
C CYS A 62 -5.14 -7.69 0.71
N SER A 63 -6.23 -7.96 -0.01
CA SER A 63 -6.54 -9.30 -0.53
C SER A 63 -5.41 -9.86 -1.42
N VAL A 64 -4.80 -9.02 -2.27
CA VAL A 64 -3.68 -9.44 -3.12
C VAL A 64 -2.40 -9.66 -2.28
N LEU A 65 -2.11 -8.80 -1.30
CA LEU A 65 -0.97 -8.97 -0.40
C LEU A 65 -1.08 -10.28 0.40
N ASP A 66 -2.27 -10.59 0.92
CA ASP A 66 -2.58 -11.84 1.60
C ASP A 66 -2.35 -13.03 0.65
N TYR A 67 -2.87 -12.94 -0.59
CA TYR A 67 -2.71 -13.98 -1.61
C TYR A 67 -1.24 -14.26 -1.96
N VAL A 68 -0.41 -13.21 -2.09
CA VAL A 68 1.03 -13.37 -2.40
C VAL A 68 1.90 -13.61 -1.15
N ASN A 69 1.31 -13.68 0.04
CA ASN A 69 1.96 -13.86 1.33
C ASN A 69 2.97 -12.74 1.68
N ILE A 70 2.53 -11.49 1.56
CA ILE A 70 3.23 -10.32 2.10
C ILE A 70 2.49 -9.86 3.35
N ASP A 71 3.16 -9.93 4.50
CA ASP A 71 2.64 -9.34 5.74
C ASP A 71 2.62 -7.81 5.64
N TYR A 72 1.58 -7.20 6.20
CA TYR A 72 1.44 -5.75 6.23
C TYR A 72 0.77 -5.29 7.52
N LYS A 73 0.98 -4.00 7.82
CA LYS A 73 0.22 -3.28 8.83
C LYS A 73 -0.39 -2.05 8.17
N LEU A 74 -1.72 -1.95 8.20
CA LEU A 74 -2.39 -0.73 7.77
C LEU A 74 -2.10 0.38 8.77
N ARG A 75 -1.75 1.56 8.25
CA ARG A 75 -1.61 2.75 9.07
C ARG A 75 -2.99 3.27 9.45
N ASP A 76 -3.26 3.34 10.74
CA ASP A 76 -4.55 3.78 11.27
C ASP A 76 -4.46 5.14 11.98
N MET A 77 -5.56 5.55 12.62
CA MET A 77 -5.61 6.82 13.34
C MET A 77 -4.76 6.82 14.62
N ASP A 78 -4.56 5.68 15.25
CA ASP A 78 -3.75 5.60 16.47
C ASP A 78 -2.27 5.73 16.12
N ASP A 79 -1.84 5.19 14.98
CA ASP A 79 -0.52 5.46 14.41
C ASP A 79 -0.30 6.95 14.11
N ILE A 80 -1.32 7.65 13.63
CA ILE A 80 -1.24 9.09 13.35
C ILE A 80 -1.14 9.87 14.66
N LYS A 81 -1.93 9.53 15.68
CA LYS A 81 -1.84 10.17 16.99
C LYS A 81 -0.47 9.97 17.62
N ALA A 82 0.02 8.73 17.65
CA ALA A 82 1.34 8.38 18.17
C ALA A 82 2.46 9.15 17.43
N ALA A 83 2.40 9.23 16.10
CA ALA A 83 3.39 9.97 15.31
C ALA A 83 3.35 11.49 15.56
N ARG A 84 2.20 12.03 15.98
CA ARG A 84 2.01 13.47 16.27
C ARG A 84 2.14 13.82 17.76
N GLY A 85 2.29 12.83 18.64
CA GLY A 85 2.43 13.03 20.09
C GLY A 85 1.12 13.35 20.83
N PHE A 86 -0.03 12.87 20.31
CA PHE A 86 -1.32 12.95 20.99
C PHE A 86 -1.63 11.70 21.81
#